data_AF-A0A9E4M6K0-F1
#
_entry.id   AF-A0A9E4M6K0-F1
#
_cell.length_a   1.000
_cell.length_b   1.000
_cell.length_c   1.000
_cell.angle_alpha   90.00
_cell.angle_beta   90.00
_cell.angle_gamma   90.00
#
_symmetry.space_group_name_H-M   'P 1'
#
loop_
_entity.id
_entity.type
_entity.pdbx_description
1 polymer ?
#
loop_
_entity_poly.entity_id
_entity_poly.type
_entity_poly.pdbx_seq_one_letter_code
_entity_poly.pdbx_strand_id
1 'polypeptide(L)'
;MGITLSQLSAMTGIAQPNLSRFEAGRVDARYSTLARIARALGVKPVLCAPAVMTMSEVRGRMDEGRIRLSEHGIRVRDTEQRLAWKQSRGIDTTIERRLLG
;
A
#
# COMPACT_ATOMS: atom_id res chain seq x y z
N MET A 1 0.49 -2.07 -26.93
CA MET A 1 0.59 -3.54 -26.89
C MET A 1 1.18 -3.92 -25.54
N GLY A 2 0.43 -4.63 -24.73
CA GLY A 2 0.84 -5.05 -23.39
C GLY A 2 0.24 -6.42 -23.08
N ILE A 3 0.80 -7.11 -22.09
CA ILE A 3 0.24 -8.36 -21.59
C ILE A 3 -0.98 -8.08 -20.71
N THR A 4 -1.93 -9.02 -20.66
CA THR A 4 -3.08 -8.91 -19.75
C THR A 4 -2.66 -9.19 -18.30
N LEU A 5 -3.49 -8.76 -17.33
CA LEU A 5 -3.28 -9.11 -15.93
C LEU A 5 -3.36 -10.63 -15.68
N SER A 6 -4.13 -11.37 -16.47
CA SER A 6 -4.18 -12.84 -16.39
C SER A 6 -2.89 -13.49 -16.89
N GLN A 7 -2.30 -12.97 -17.97
CA GLN A 7 -0.98 -13.41 -18.46
C GLN A 7 0.12 -13.07 -17.44
N LEU A 8 0.12 -11.84 -16.91
CA LEU A 8 1.09 -11.46 -15.87
C LEU A 8 0.91 -12.29 -14.58
N SER A 9 -0.33 -12.64 -14.23
CA SER A 9 -0.63 -13.56 -13.11
C SER A 9 -0.01 -14.93 -13.36
N ALA A 10 -0.15 -15.49 -14.55
CA ALA A 10 0.44 -16.78 -14.92
C ALA A 10 1.98 -16.74 -14.88
N MET A 11 2.59 -15.65 -15.37
CA MET A 11 4.05 -15.49 -15.39
C MET A 11 4.65 -15.28 -14.00
N THR A 12 3.94 -14.56 -13.12
CA THR A 12 4.48 -14.17 -11.82
C THR A 12 4.04 -15.08 -10.68
N GLY A 13 2.91 -15.77 -10.80
CA GLY A 13 2.24 -16.47 -9.70
C GLY A 13 1.59 -15.52 -8.68
N ILE A 14 1.34 -14.26 -9.05
CA ILE A 14 0.62 -13.29 -8.21
C ILE A 14 -0.84 -13.28 -8.65
N ALA A 15 -1.76 -13.48 -7.71
CA ALA A 15 -3.19 -13.50 -8.02
C ALA A 15 -3.63 -12.23 -8.76
N GLN A 16 -4.36 -12.40 -9.87
CA GLN A 16 -4.88 -11.31 -10.70
C GLN A 16 -5.60 -10.18 -9.91
N PRO A 17 -6.40 -10.46 -8.85
CA PRO A 17 -6.99 -9.39 -8.04
C PRO A 17 -5.95 -8.49 -7.37
N ASN A 18 -4.79 -9.04 -6.96
CA ASN A 18 -3.71 -8.24 -6.38
C ASN A 18 -3.03 -7.38 -7.44
N LEU A 19 -2.77 -7.95 -8.63
CA LEU A 19 -2.19 -7.19 -9.75
C LEU A 19 -3.10 -6.02 -10.15
N SER A 20 -4.42 -6.23 -10.24
CA SER A 20 -5.39 -5.18 -10.51
C SER A 20 -5.39 -4.07 -9.45
N ARG A 21 -5.23 -4.43 -8.16
CA ARG A 21 -5.13 -3.44 -7.08
C ARG A 21 -3.82 -2.65 -7.13
N PHE A 22 -2.72 -3.28 -7.53
CA PHE A 22 -1.44 -2.58 -7.71
C PHE A 22 -1.52 -1.60 -8.88
N GLU A 23 -2.04 -2.04 -10.03
CA GLU A 23 -2.19 -1.22 -11.23
C GLU A 23 -3.10 -0.01 -10.99
N ALA A 24 -4.19 -0.20 -10.23
CA ALA A 24 -5.10 0.88 -9.85
C ALA A 24 -4.60 1.73 -8.65
N GLY A 25 -3.34 1.56 -8.20
CA GLY A 25 -2.77 2.34 -7.10
C GLY A 25 -3.46 2.15 -5.75
N ARG A 26 -4.20 1.05 -5.58
CA ARG A 26 -5.05 0.80 -4.41
C ARG A 26 -4.31 0.18 -3.23
N VAL A 27 -3.16 -0.43 -3.48
CA VAL A 27 -2.34 -1.12 -2.48
C VAL A 27 -0.88 -0.99 -2.88
N ASP A 28 -0.02 -0.71 -1.91
CA ASP A 28 1.42 -0.79 -2.12
C ASP A 28 1.89 -2.24 -2.15
N ALA A 29 2.57 -2.62 -3.23
CA ALA A 29 3.21 -3.92 -3.35
C ALA A 29 4.50 -3.95 -2.53
N ARG A 30 4.75 -5.08 -1.84
CA ARG A 30 6.06 -5.32 -1.23
C ARG A 30 7.13 -5.35 -2.30
N TYR A 31 8.35 -4.97 -1.94
CA TYR A 31 9.50 -5.01 -2.86
C TYR A 31 9.68 -6.39 -3.52
N SER A 32 9.52 -7.48 -2.78
CA SER A 32 9.61 -8.84 -3.33
C SER A 32 8.56 -9.12 -4.42
N THR A 33 7.37 -8.54 -4.29
CA THR A 33 6.31 -8.62 -5.30
C THR A 33 6.67 -7.78 -6.53
N LEU A 34 7.14 -6.55 -6.34
CA LEU A 34 7.61 -5.68 -7.42
C LEU A 34 8.77 -6.31 -8.19
N ALA A 35 9.72 -6.95 -7.50
CA ALA A 35 10.84 -7.65 -8.10
C ALA A 35 10.40 -8.84 -8.97
N ARG A 36 9.36 -9.58 -8.56
CA ARG A 36 8.77 -10.66 -9.37
C ARG A 36 8.12 -10.12 -10.65
N ILE A 37 7.34 -9.04 -10.53
CA ILE A 37 6.70 -8.37 -11.67
C ILE A 37 7.77 -7.85 -12.64
N ALA A 38 8.78 -7.15 -12.11
CA ALA A 38 9.88 -6.61 -12.91
C ALA A 38 10.63 -7.71 -13.68
N ARG A 39 10.95 -8.83 -13.00
CA ARG A 39 11.59 -10.00 -13.64
C ARG A 39 10.72 -10.59 -14.76
N ALA A 40 9.42 -10.75 -14.52
CA ALA A 40 8.50 -11.27 -15.54
C ALA A 40 8.40 -10.34 -16.75
N LEU A 41 8.53 -9.03 -16.55
CA LEU A 41 8.53 -8.02 -17.61
C LEU A 41 9.91 -7.77 -18.23
N GLY A 42 10.96 -8.47 -17.78
CA GLY A 42 12.33 -8.27 -18.26
C GLY A 42 12.92 -6.90 -17.90
N VAL A 43 12.36 -6.20 -16.90
CA VAL A 43 12.85 -4.91 -16.43
C VAL A 43 13.58 -5.05 -15.09
N LYS A 44 14.57 -4.20 -14.86
CA LYS A 44 15.25 -4.13 -13.56
C LYS A 44 14.51 -3.12 -12.67
N PRO A 45 14.07 -3.49 -11.45
CA PRO A 45 13.50 -2.52 -10.54
C PRO A 45 14.56 -1.49 -10.20
N VAL A 46 14.29 -0.22 -10.50
CA VAL A 46 15.14 0.91 -10.09
C VAL A 46 14.69 1.32 -8.71
N LEU A 47 15.57 1.15 -7.73
CA LEU A 47 15.38 1.77 -6.42
C LEU A 47 15.76 3.24 -6.58
N CYS A 48 14.78 4.13 -6.45
CA CYS A 48 15.11 5.53 -6.22
C CYS A 48 15.76 5.64 -4.84
N ALA A 49 16.80 6.46 -4.74
CA ALA A 49 17.32 6.86 -3.44
C ALA A 49 16.13 7.41 -2.61
N PRO A 50 16.03 7.07 -1.31
CA PRO A 50 15.03 7.67 -0.47
C PRO A 50 15.23 9.18 -0.54
N ALA A 51 14.22 9.89 -1.03
CA ALA A 51 14.28 11.34 -1.04
C ALA A 51 14.32 11.79 0.41
N VAL A 52 15.33 12.59 0.75
CA VAL A 52 15.36 13.29 2.03
C VAL A 52 14.18 14.26 2.01
N MET A 53 13.22 14.06 2.89
CA MET A 53 12.01 14.88 3.00
C MET A 53 11.92 15.42 4.42
N THR A 54 11.44 16.66 4.52
CA THR A 54 11.03 17.27 5.77
C THR A 54 9.73 16.60 6.27
N MET A 55 9.46 16.73 7.58
CA MET A 55 8.22 16.20 8.17
C MET A 55 6.95 16.85 7.60
N SER A 56 7.02 18.12 7.17
CA SER A 56 5.91 18.80 6.51
C SER A 56 5.62 18.21 5.12
N GLU A 57 6.65 17.89 4.35
CA GLU A 57 6.49 17.24 3.04
C GLU A 57 5.95 15.82 3.19
N VAL A 58 6.45 15.07 4.18
CA VAL A 58 5.91 13.74 4.50
C VAL A 58 4.41 13.83 4.81
N ARG A 59 3.99 14.83 5.60
CA ARG A 59 2.59 15.03 5.97
C ARG A 59 1.72 15.40 4.76
N GLY A 60 2.16 16.35 3.93
CA GLY A 60 1.45 16.70 2.69
C GLY A 60 1.26 15.50 1.77
N ARG A 61 2.30 14.67 1.63
CA ARG A 61 2.24 13.45 0.82
C ARG A 61 1.29 12.39 1.40
N MET A 62 1.22 12.29 2.73
CA MET A 62 0.24 11.43 3.41
C MET A 62 -1.19 11.90 3.17
N ASP A 63 -1.45 13.21 3.20
CA ASP A 63 -2.78 13.78 2.96
C ASP A 63 -3.22 13.53 1.50
N GLU A 64 -2.35 13.79 0.53
CA GLU A 64 -2.59 13.43 -0.88
C GLU A 64 -2.86 11.93 -1.05
N GLY A 65 -2.09 11.09 -0.35
CA GLY A 65 -2.29 9.65 -0.34
C GLY A 65 -3.67 9.26 0.19
N ARG A 66 -4.12 9.86 1.30
CA ARG A 66 -5.47 9.63 1.85
C ARG A 66 -6.56 10.05 0.88
N ILE A 67 -6.41 11.20 0.22
CA ILE A 67 -7.36 11.70 -0.78
C ILE A 67 -7.46 10.69 -1.93
N ARG A 68 -6.33 10.31 -2.56
CA ARG A 68 -6.31 9.34 -3.66
C ARG A 68 -6.97 8.01 -3.28
N LEU A 69 -6.67 7.49 -2.08
CA LEU A 69 -7.27 6.23 -1.63
C LEU A 69 -8.79 6.36 -1.41
N SER A 70 -9.25 7.49 -0.88
CA SER A 70 -10.67 7.76 -0.65
C SER A 70 -11.48 7.83 -1.95
N GLU A 71 -10.95 8.48 -2.99
CA GLU A 71 -11.56 8.56 -4.33
C GLU A 71 -11.74 7.18 -4.96
N HIS A 72 -10.86 6.22 -4.64
CA HIS A 72 -10.92 4.85 -5.13
C HIS A 72 -11.75 3.91 -4.23
N GLY A 73 -12.53 4.46 -3.29
CA GLY A 73 -13.39 3.71 -2.38
C GLY A 73 -12.62 2.89 -1.32
N ILE A 74 -11.32 3.15 -1.16
CA ILE A 74 -10.50 2.44 -0.18
C ILE A 74 -10.63 3.19 1.14
N ARG A 75 -11.34 2.57 2.09
CA ARG A 75 -11.35 3.06 3.46
C ARG A 75 -9.95 2.98 4.03
N VAL A 76 -9.32 4.13 4.21
CA VAL A 76 -8.22 4.30 5.17
C VAL A 76 -8.79 3.80 6.49
N ARG A 77 -8.21 2.72 7.05
CA ARG A 77 -8.71 2.15 8.30
C ARG A 77 -8.79 3.26 9.33
N ASP A 78 -10.01 3.52 9.79
CA ASP A 78 -10.24 4.42 10.90
C ASP A 78 -9.44 3.89 12.08
N THR A 79 -8.42 4.66 12.46
CA THR A 79 -7.48 4.26 13.51
C THR A 79 -8.24 4.05 14.83
N GLU A 80 -9.30 4.82 15.07
CA GLU A 80 -10.17 4.64 16.24
C GLU A 80 -10.92 3.31 16.18
N GLN A 81 -11.54 2.96 15.05
CA GLN A 81 -12.19 1.65 14.89
C GLN A 81 -11.21 0.49 15.09
N ARG A 82 -9.97 0.61 14.59
CA ARG A 82 -8.93 -0.42 14.77
C ARG A 82 -8.56 -0.58 16.24
N LEU A 83 -8.46 0.51 16.99
CA LEU A 83 -8.13 0.50 18.42
C LEU A 83 -9.30 -0.02 19.26
N ALA A 84 -10.53 0.40 18.96
CA ALA A 84 -11.74 -0.13 19.59
C ALA A 84 -11.85 -1.66 19.41
N TRP A 85 -11.55 -2.17 18.21
CA TRP A 85 -11.51 -3.61 17.95
C TRP A 85 -10.40 -4.34 18.71
N LYS A 86 -9.23 -3.73 18.88
CA LYS A 86 -8.13 -4.32 19.68
C LYS A 86 -8.54 -4.42 21.15
N GLN A 87 -9.12 -3.34 21.67
CA GLN A 87 -9.57 -3.25 23.05
C GLN A 87 -10.70 -4.23 23.37
N SER A 88 -11.66 -4.44 22.45
CA SER A 88 -12.72 -5.43 22.64
C SER A 88 -12.20 -6.87 22.69
N ARG A 89 -10.96 -7.11 22.27
CA ARG A 89 -10.24 -8.39 22.39
C ARG A 89 -9.25 -8.44 23.56
N GLY A 90 -9.29 -7.45 24.46
CA GLY A 90 -8.40 -7.37 25.62
C GLY A 90 -6.97 -6.98 25.27
N ILE A 91 -6.69 -6.50 24.06
CA ILE A 91 -5.37 -6.00 23.69
C ILE A 91 -5.20 -4.58 24.26
N ASP A 92 -4.15 -4.35 25.04
CA ASP A 92 -3.82 -3.02 25.56
C ASP A 92 -3.49 -2.07 24.40
N THR A 93 -4.18 -0.93 24.36
CA THR A 93 -4.06 0.10 23.33
C THR A 93 -3.60 1.45 23.90
N THR A 94 -3.22 1.49 25.18
CA THR A 94 -2.94 2.74 25.92
C THR A 94 -1.86 3.58 25.24
N ILE A 95 -0.76 2.97 24.81
CA ILE A 95 0.32 3.68 24.10
C ILE A 95 -0.14 4.16 22.72
N GLU A 96 -0.82 3.31 21.95
CA GLU A 96 -1.30 3.68 20.60
C GLU A 96 -2.30 4.85 20.66
N ARG A 97 -3.20 4.89 21.65
CA ARG A 97 -4.12 6.03 21.85
C ARG A 97 -3.39 7.29 22.27
N ARG A 98 -2.39 7.19 23.15
CA ARG A 98 -1.58 8.35 23.58
C ARG A 98 -0.85 9.01 22.42
N LEU A 99 -0.44 8.25 21.41
CA LEU A 99 0.24 8.77 20.21
C LEU A 99 -0.71 9.43 19.19
N LEU A 100 -2.03 9.26 19.36
CA LEU A 100 -3.05 9.85 18.48
C LEU A 100 -3.64 11.15 19.04
N GLY A 101 -3.33 11.50 20.30
CA GLY A 101 -3.69 12.75 20.95
C GLY A 101 -2.55 13.77 20.92
#